data_AF-A0A653BZM8-F1
#
_entry.id   AF-A0A653BZM8-F1
#
_cell.length_a   1.000
_cell.length_b   1.000
_cell.length_c   1.000
_cell.angle_alpha   90.00
_cell.angle_beta   90.00
_cell.angle_gamma   90.00
#
_symmetry.space_group_name_H-M   'P 1'
#
loop_
_entity.id
_entity.type
_entity.pdbx_description
1 polymer ?
#
loop_
_entity_poly.entity_id
_entity_poly.type
_entity_poly.pdbx_seq_one_letter_code
_entity_poly.pdbx_strand_id
1 'polypeptide(L)'
;MEGSEADPSNVKVLTRRELFDIMQHQNLPNMSEKLDFLENYLLGYDDYNEAEIKEIIHNFSYYKSELKKKLECSSQQLHDSESIIHS
;
A
#
# COMPACT_ATOMS: atom_id res chain seq x y z
N MET A 1 27.09 31.77 20.41
CA MET A 1 25.66 31.54 20.18
C MET A 1 25.58 30.31 19.31
N GLU A 2 25.18 29.21 19.92
CA GLU A 2 25.13 27.87 19.34
C GLU A 2 24.04 27.84 18.27
N GLY A 3 24.41 27.55 17.03
CA GLY A 3 23.46 27.30 15.97
C GLY A 3 22.81 25.95 16.23
N SER A 4 21.55 25.96 16.65
CA SER A 4 20.74 24.75 16.70
C SER A 4 20.48 24.29 15.27
N GLU A 5 21.40 23.49 14.74
CA GLU A 5 21.17 22.66 13.57
C GLU A 5 20.02 21.71 13.94
N ALA A 6 18.85 21.94 13.37
CA ALA A 6 17.73 21.04 13.51
C ALA A 6 18.16 19.67 12.97
N ASP A 7 18.27 18.68 13.85
CA ASP A 7 18.43 17.28 13.49
C ASP A 7 17.42 16.95 12.38
N PRO A 8 17.86 16.49 11.19
CA PRO A 8 16.92 16.05 10.18
C PRO A 8 16.17 14.87 10.80
N SER A 9 14.90 15.13 11.14
CA SER A 9 13.94 14.11 11.56
C SER A 9 14.18 12.85 10.74
N ASN A 10 14.56 11.75 11.38
CA ASN A 10 14.89 10.46 10.76
C ASN A 10 13.67 9.78 10.09
N VAL A 11 12.65 10.57 9.72
CA VAL A 11 11.46 10.15 8.98
C VAL A 11 11.91 9.70 7.61
N LYS A 12 12.09 8.39 7.48
CA LYS A 12 12.51 7.76 6.24
C LYS A 12 11.29 7.66 5.32
N VAL A 13 11.13 8.63 4.44
CA VAL A 13 10.02 8.68 3.47
C VAL A 13 10.11 7.50 2.51
N LEU A 14 9.15 6.58 2.59
CA LEU A 14 9.01 5.47 1.63
C LEU A 14 8.25 5.92 0.39
N THR A 15 8.85 5.72 -0.78
CA THR A 15 8.20 6.00 -2.06
C THR A 15 7.24 4.90 -2.44
N ARG A 16 6.25 5.23 -3.29
CA ARG A 16 5.33 4.25 -3.89
C ARG A 16 6.06 3.09 -4.58
N ARG A 17 7.22 3.36 -5.18
CA ARG A 17 8.04 2.34 -5.86
C ARG A 17 8.63 1.35 -4.87
N GLU A 18 9.20 1.84 -3.77
CA GLU A 18 9.76 0.98 -2.72
C GLU A 18 8.68 0.11 -2.08
N LEU A 19 7.50 0.67 -1.79
CA LEU A 19 6.36 -0.09 -1.28
C LEU A 19 5.94 -1.20 -2.25
N PHE A 20 5.92 -0.91 -3.55
CA PHE A 20 5.61 -1.91 -4.57
C PHE A 20 6.69 -2.98 -4.65
N ASP A 21 7.97 -2.61 -4.65
CA ASP A 21 9.09 -3.54 -4.66
C ASP A 21 9.02 -4.45 -3.42
N ILE A 22 8.80 -3.90 -2.22
CA ILE A 22 8.60 -4.68 -0.98
C ILE A 22 7.47 -5.70 -1.15
N MET A 23 6.32 -5.30 -1.70
CA MET A 23 5.19 -6.21 -1.98
C MET A 23 5.54 -7.30 -3.02
N GLN A 24 6.32 -6.97 -4.05
CA GLN A 24 6.70 -7.92 -5.11
C GLN A 24 7.70 -8.97 -4.61
N HIS A 25 8.60 -8.59 -3.70
CA HIS A 25 9.58 -9.51 -3.11
C HIS A 25 8.96 -10.48 -2.10
N GLN A 26 7.71 -10.27 -1.67
CA GLN A 26 7.00 -11.24 -0.83
C GLN A 26 6.46 -12.41 -1.66
N ASN A 27 6.76 -13.63 -1.20
CA ASN A 27 6.23 -14.86 -1.77
C ASN A 27 4.79 -15.14 -1.29
N LEU A 28 3.91 -14.15 -1.45
CA LEU A 28 2.50 -14.23 -1.06
C LEU A 28 1.62 -14.48 -2.30
N PRO A 29 0.66 -15.43 -2.22
CA PRO A 29 0.00 -15.97 -3.40
C PRO A 29 -1.06 -15.03 -4.00
N ASN A 30 -1.60 -14.07 -3.23
CA ASN A 30 -2.61 -13.15 -3.73
C ASN A 30 -2.37 -11.70 -3.29
N MET A 31 -3.02 -10.78 -4.01
CA MET A 31 -2.88 -9.34 -3.78
C MET A 31 -3.43 -8.90 -2.42
N SER A 32 -4.42 -9.62 -1.86
CA SER A 32 -4.96 -9.29 -0.54
C SER A 32 -3.91 -9.49 0.55
N GLU A 33 -3.27 -10.66 0.57
CA GLU A 33 -2.21 -10.97 1.54
C GLU A 33 -1.00 -10.05 1.36
N LYS A 34 -0.64 -9.68 0.13
CA LYS A 34 0.41 -8.68 -0.13
C LYS A 34 0.08 -7.31 0.45
N LEU A 35 -1.19 -6.90 0.40
CA LEU A 35 -1.64 -5.63 0.98
C LEU A 35 -1.69 -5.70 2.51
N ASP A 36 -2.14 -6.82 3.09
CA ASP A 36 -2.11 -7.04 4.54
C ASP A 36 -0.67 -7.02 5.08
N PHE A 37 0.28 -7.62 4.35
CA PHE A 37 1.69 -7.54 4.68
C PHE A 37 2.20 -6.10 4.67
N LEU A 38 1.88 -5.32 3.62
CA LEU A 38 2.35 -3.95 3.49
C LEU A 38 1.77 -3.04 4.58
N GLU A 39 0.52 -3.26 5.00
CA GLU A 39 -0.11 -2.57 6.12
C GLU A 39 0.68 -2.78 7.43
N ASN A 40 0.99 -4.03 7.75
CA ASN A 40 1.77 -4.37 8.94
C ASN A 40 3.21 -3.85 8.85
N TYR A 41 3.83 -3.90 7.66
CA TYR A 41 5.16 -3.36 7.43
C TYR A 41 5.19 -1.86 7.69
N LEU A 42 4.22 -1.10 7.16
CA LEU A 42 4.11 0.35 7.37
C LEU A 42 3.94 0.68 8.85
N LEU A 43 3.12 -0.07 9.59
CA LEU A 43 2.89 0.15 11.01
C LEU A 43 4.10 -0.17 11.90
N GLY A 44 4.96 -1.10 11.47
CA GLY A 44 6.19 -1.46 12.19
C GLY A 44 7.46 -0.79 11.68
N TYR A 45 7.34 0.14 10.73
CA TYR A 45 8.50 0.74 10.05
C TYR A 45 9.21 1.81 10.88
N ASP A 46 8.48 2.56 11.69
CA ASP A 46 8.97 3.67 12.50
C ASP A 46 8.20 3.71 13.84
N ASP A 47 8.70 4.48 14.80
CA ASP A 47 8.07 4.66 16.11
C ASP A 47 6.95 5.72 16.03
N TYR A 48 5.89 5.38 15.33
CA TYR A 48 4.72 6.25 15.15
C TYR A 48 3.93 6.43 16.45
N ASN A 49 3.41 7.63 16.65
CA ASN A 49 2.43 7.89 17.70
C ASN A 49 1.03 7.39 17.31
N GLU A 50 0.09 7.34 18.26
CA GLU A 50 -1.25 6.80 18.04
C GLU A 50 -2.04 7.55 16.94
N ALA A 51 -1.84 8.86 16.81
CA ALA A 51 -2.51 9.65 15.78
C ALA A 51 -1.96 9.33 14.38
N GLU A 52 -0.64 9.20 14.26
CA GLU A 52 0.04 8.78 13.02
C GLU A 52 -0.36 7.36 12.61
N ILE A 53 -0.42 6.43 13.56
CA ILE A 53 -0.90 5.06 13.33
C ILE A 53 -2.33 5.08 12.77
N LYS A 54 -3.23 5.86 13.36
CA LYS A 54 -4.62 5.99 12.89
C LYS A 54 -4.68 6.57 11.48
N GLU A 55 -3.86 7.56 11.18
CA GLU A 55 -3.78 8.16 9.85
C GLU A 55 -3.26 7.17 8.80
N ILE A 56 -2.21 6.42 9.12
CA ILE A 56 -1.66 5.36 8.25
C ILE A 56 -2.73 4.31 7.96
N ILE A 57 -3.41 3.79 8.98
CA ILE A 57 -4.48 2.79 8.82
C ILE A 57 -5.61 3.34 7.94
N HIS A 58 -6.04 4.58 8.19
CA HIS A 58 -7.14 5.20 7.44
C HIS A 58 -6.78 5.36 5.96
N ASN A 59 -5.62 5.94 5.68
CA ASN A 59 -5.13 6.17 4.32
C ASN A 59 -4.89 4.85 3.58
N PHE A 60 -4.32 3.86 4.26
CA PHE A 60 -4.05 2.55 3.67
C PHE A 60 -5.34 1.77 3.41
N SER A 61 -6.33 1.84 4.31
CA SER A 61 -7.64 1.24 4.12
C SER A 61 -8.36 1.80 2.89
N TYR A 62 -8.29 3.11 2.69
CA TYR A 62 -8.81 3.76 1.49
C TYR A 62 -8.11 3.24 0.22
N TYR A 63 -6.77 3.23 0.22
CA TYR A 63 -5.98 2.72 -0.89
C TYR A 63 -6.29 1.25 -1.23
N LYS A 64 -6.41 0.40 -0.22
CA LYS A 64 -6.76 -1.02 -0.34
C LYS A 64 -8.15 -1.20 -0.96
N SER A 65 -9.12 -0.38 -0.57
CA SER A 65 -10.48 -0.38 -1.13
C SER A 65 -10.48 0.01 -2.61
N GLU A 66 -9.77 1.07 -2.98
CA GLU A 66 -9.65 1.51 -4.38
C GLU A 66 -8.95 0.46 -5.27
N LEU A 67 -7.91 -0.20 -4.75
CA LEU A 67 -7.27 -1.31 -5.45
C LEU A 67 -8.20 -2.49 -5.67
N LYS A 68 -8.97 -2.90 -4.65
CA LYS A 68 -9.94 -4.00 -4.77
C LYS A 68 -10.96 -3.71 -5.86
N LYS A 69 -11.59 -2.52 -5.83
CA LYS A 69 -12.55 -2.11 -6.86
C LYS A 69 -11.95 -2.15 -8.26
N LYS A 70 -10.72 -1.67 -8.43
CA LYS A 70 -10.06 -1.64 -9.74
C LYS A 70 -9.74 -3.04 -10.26
N LEU A 71 -9.34 -3.96 -9.39
CA LEU A 71 -9.08 -5.36 -9.75
C LEU A 71 -10.38 -6.10 -10.08
N GLU A 72 -11.44 -5.89 -9.29
CA GLU A 72 -12.79 -6.45 -9.55
C GLU A 72 -13.34 -5.95 -10.90
N CYS A 73 -13.21 -4.65 -11.17
CA CYS A 73 -13.66 -4.05 -12.43
C CYS A 73 -12.85 -4.54 -13.65
N SER A 74 -11.56 -4.84 -13.46
CA SER A 74 -10.71 -5.39 -14.53
C SER A 74 -11.04 -6.85 -14.83
N SER A 75 -11.41 -7.64 -13.82
CA SER A 75 -11.89 -9.01 -13.99
C SER A 75 -13.24 -9.09 -14.73
N GLN A 76 -14.12 -8.10 -14.53
CA GLN A 76 -15.42 -8.04 -15.22
C GLN A 76 -15.26 -7.75 -16.73
N GLN A 77 -14.34 -6.86 -17.11
CA GLN A 77 -14.11 -6.52 -18.54
C GLN A 77 -13.52 -7.66 -19.37
N LEU A 78 -12.76 -8.58 -18.75
CA LEU A 78 -12.27 -9.78 -19.42
C LEU A 78 -13.40 -10.78 -19.71
N HIS A 79 -14.31 -10.97 -18.77
CA HIS A 79 -15.46 -11.88 -18.94
C HIS A 79 -16.44 -11.36 -20.00
N ASP A 80 -16.65 -10.04 -20.07
CA ASP A 80 -17.50 -9.42 -21.08
C ASP A 80 -16.85 -9.46 -22.49
N SER A 81 -15.51 -9.47 -22.57
CA SER A 81 -14.77 -9.57 -23.84
C SER A 81 -14.72 -11.01 -24.38
N GLU A 82 -14.66 -12.03 -23.52
CA GLU A 82 -14.69 -13.44 -23.93
C GLU A 82 -16.09 -13.89 -24.40
N SER A 83 -17.16 -13.30 -23.86
CA SER A 83 -18.53 -13.58 -24.30
C SER A 83 -18.84 -13.08 -25.72
N ILE A 84 -18.14 -12.05 -26.21
CA ILE A 84 -18.34 -11.50 -27.56
C ILE A 84 -17.70 -12.38 -28.64
N ILE A 85 -16.65 -13.14 -28.31
CA ILE A 85 -15.94 -14.00 -29.28
C ILE A 85 -16.73 -15.30 -29.57
N HIS A 86 -17.69 -15.67 -28.72
CA HIS A 86 -18.47 -16.90 -28.83
C HIS A 86 -19.95 -16.72 -29.23
N SER A 87 -20.35 -15.54 -29.71
CA SER A 87 -21.72 -15.27 -30.21
C SER A 87 -21.86 -15.41 -31.73
#